data_AF-A0AAV2CKZ6-F1
#
_entry.id   AF-A0AAV2CKZ6-F1
#
_cell.length_a   1.000
_cell.length_b   1.000
_cell.length_c   1.000
_cell.angle_alpha   90.00
_cell.angle_beta   90.00
_cell.angle_gamma   90.00
#
_symmetry.space_group_name_H-M   'P 1'
#
loop_
_entity.id
_entity.type
_entity.pdbx_description
1 polymer ?
#
loop_
_entity_poly.entity_id
_entity_poly.type
_entity_poly.pdbx_seq_one_letter_code
_entity_poly.pdbx_strand_id
1 'polypeptide(L)'
;MYSESSPPLPWDTENNYTREEIELYYEAGSGVYLPETKVLQYLLEGTAGANIECEKEEKDTSEHGFSRGDAITKWVKVHETRKLLDVIQEPGFIISEIPVFYVVSKRSSFYEKFKAGKWRLP
;
A
#
# COMPACT_ATOMS: atom_id res chain seq x y z
N MET A 1 -16.20 -4.96 8.28
CA MET A 1 -14.94 -5.10 9.05
C MET A 1 -15.00 -4.30 10.34
N TYR A 2 -15.44 -3.04 10.31
CA TYR A 2 -15.51 -2.18 11.51
C TYR A 2 -16.91 -1.58 11.77
N SER A 3 -17.97 -2.27 11.34
CA SER A 3 -19.35 -1.84 11.62
C SER A 3 -19.75 -2.27 13.04
N GLU A 4 -20.76 -1.63 13.62
CA GLU A 4 -21.33 -2.05 14.93
C GLU A 4 -21.84 -3.49 14.92
N SER A 5 -22.27 -3.98 13.75
CA SER A 5 -22.69 -5.37 13.53
C SER A 5 -21.53 -6.34 13.27
N SER A 6 -20.30 -5.85 13.14
CA SER A 6 -19.13 -6.71 12.94
C SER A 6 -18.79 -7.43 14.26
N PRO A 7 -18.28 -8.69 14.21
CA PRO A 7 -17.77 -9.36 15.40
C PRO A 7 -16.70 -8.51 16.11
N PRO A 8 -16.61 -8.59 17.45
CA PRO A 8 -15.60 -7.84 18.20
C PRO A 8 -14.20 -8.27 17.78
N LEU A 9 -13.29 -7.30 17.71
CA LEU A 9 -11.89 -7.55 17.41
C LEU A 9 -11.19 -8.04 18.68
N PRO A 10 -10.70 -9.28 18.75
CA PRO A 10 -10.18 -9.87 20.01
C PRO A 10 -8.92 -9.16 20.53
N TRP A 11 -8.22 -8.43 19.66
CA TRP A 11 -7.04 -7.64 20.00
C TRP A 11 -7.36 -6.18 20.37
N ASP A 12 -8.56 -5.68 20.06
CA ASP A 12 -8.96 -4.29 20.33
C ASP A 12 -9.72 -4.19 21.67
N THR A 13 -9.02 -4.48 22.76
CA THR A 13 -9.61 -4.49 24.11
C THR A 13 -10.20 -3.14 24.54
N GLU A 14 -9.74 -2.04 23.95
CA GLU A 14 -10.20 -0.67 24.22
C GLU A 14 -11.31 -0.20 23.27
N ASN A 15 -11.73 -1.03 22.30
CA ASN A 15 -12.72 -0.69 21.27
C ASN A 15 -12.39 0.61 20.52
N ASN A 16 -11.11 0.78 20.15
CA ASN A 16 -10.62 1.95 19.44
C ASN A 16 -10.89 1.89 17.93
N TYR A 17 -11.13 0.71 17.36
CA TYR A 17 -11.29 0.49 15.92
C TYR A 17 -12.77 0.44 15.51
N THR A 18 -13.46 1.56 15.68
CA THR A 18 -14.80 1.78 15.10
C THR A 18 -14.70 2.51 13.76
N ARG A 19 -15.76 2.45 12.95
CA ARG A 19 -15.77 3.07 11.61
C ARG A 19 -15.45 4.57 11.62
N GLU A 20 -15.90 5.27 12.66
CA GLU A 20 -15.75 6.73 12.80
C GLU A 20 -14.34 7.12 13.25
N GLU A 21 -13.62 6.18 13.86
CA GLU A 21 -12.35 6.43 14.52
C GLU A 21 -11.13 5.95 13.72
N ILE A 22 -11.35 5.08 12.74
CA ILE A 22 -10.27 4.61 11.87
C ILE A 22 -10.00 5.56 10.71
N GLU A 23 -8.74 5.55 10.27
CA GLU A 23 -8.29 6.16 9.03
C GLU A 23 -7.50 5.15 8.21
N LEU A 24 -7.58 5.29 6.89
CA LEU A 24 -6.92 4.41 5.92
C LEU A 24 -5.70 5.13 5.33
N TYR A 25 -4.59 4.42 5.23
CA TYR A 25 -3.33 4.94 4.70
C TYR A 25 -2.64 3.94 3.76
N TYR A 26 -1.86 4.44 2.81
CA TYR A 26 -0.81 3.66 2.13
C TYR A 26 0.55 4.33 2.33
N GLU A 27 1.61 3.55 2.13
CA GLU A 27 2.99 4.06 2.18
C GLU A 27 3.41 4.47 0.76
N ALA A 28 3.75 5.76 0.56
CA ALA A 28 4.25 6.26 -0.72
C ALA A 28 5.77 6.42 -0.69
N GLY A 29 6.40 6.15 -1.84
CA GLY A 29 7.84 6.39 -2.02
C GLY A 29 8.76 5.38 -1.36
N SER A 30 8.23 4.29 -0.81
CA SER A 30 9.00 3.13 -0.35
C SER A 30 8.51 1.86 -1.03
N GLY A 31 9.44 1.11 -1.64
CA GLY A 31 9.14 -0.13 -2.35
C GLY A 31 9.88 -0.23 -3.67
N VAL A 32 10.10 -1.47 -4.13
CA VAL A 32 10.61 -1.76 -5.47
C VAL A 32 9.40 -1.88 -6.37
N TYR A 33 9.36 -1.11 -7.47
CA TYR A 33 8.33 -1.26 -8.48
C TYR A 33 8.36 -2.67 -9.05
N LEU A 34 7.19 -3.31 -9.17
CA LEU A 34 7.10 -4.57 -9.89
C LEU A 34 7.36 -4.30 -11.39
N PRO A 35 8.40 -4.91 -11.99
CA PRO A 35 8.68 -4.71 -13.41
C PRO A 35 7.48 -5.12 -14.28
N GLU A 36 7.27 -4.45 -15.41
CA GLU A 36 6.19 -4.79 -16.35
C GLU A 36 6.26 -6.26 -16.78
N THR A 37 7.48 -6.78 -16.94
CA THR A 37 7.75 -8.19 -17.26
C THR A 37 7.23 -9.15 -16.19
N LYS A 38 7.36 -8.80 -14.90
CA LYS A 38 6.82 -9.59 -13.78
C LYS A 38 5.30 -9.54 -13.71
N VAL A 39 4.70 -8.38 -13.96
CA VAL A 39 3.23 -8.25 -14.07
C VAL A 39 2.69 -9.17 -15.15
N LEU A 40 3.31 -9.15 -16.34
CA LEU A 40 2.92 -10.02 -17.46
C LEU A 40 3.14 -11.50 -17.13
N GLN A 41 4.25 -11.85 -16.48
CA GLN A 41 4.50 -13.22 -16.02
C GLN A 41 3.38 -13.73 -15.11
N TYR A 42 2.95 -12.95 -14.11
CA TYR A 42 1.86 -13.33 -13.22
C TYR A 42 0.51 -13.45 -13.94
N LEU A 43 0.20 -12.55 -14.87
CA LEU A 43 -1.04 -12.61 -15.64
C LEU A 43 -1.10 -13.84 -16.56
N LEU A 44 0.06 -14.27 -17.08
CA LEU A 44 0.18 -15.40 -17.98
C LEU A 44 0.50 -16.71 -17.26
N GLU A 45 0.65 -16.69 -15.94
CA GLU A 45 0.98 -17.87 -15.14
C GLU A 45 -0.05 -18.99 -15.36
N GLY A 46 0.44 -20.21 -15.64
CA GLY A 46 -0.41 -21.34 -16.01
C GLY A 46 -0.84 -21.39 -17.49
N THR A 47 -0.39 -20.44 -18.32
CA THR A 47 -0.58 -20.46 -19.78
C THR A 47 0.74 -20.72 -20.52
N ALA A 48 0.68 -21.04 -21.81
CA ALA A 48 1.86 -21.17 -22.66
C ALA A 48 2.67 -19.86 -22.79
N GLY A 49 2.08 -18.72 -22.45
CA GLY A 49 2.72 -17.40 -22.46
C GLY A 49 3.60 -17.09 -21.25
N ALA A 50 3.56 -17.90 -20.19
CA ALA A 50 4.28 -17.63 -18.93
C ALA A 50 5.81 -17.57 -19.07
N ASN A 51 6.37 -18.21 -20.12
CA ASN A 51 7.81 -18.30 -20.37
C ASN A 51 8.26 -17.42 -21.55
N ILE A 52 7.40 -16.59 -22.11
CA ILE A 52 7.80 -15.68 -23.19
C ILE A 52 8.57 -14.52 -22.55
N GLU A 53 9.88 -14.52 -22.71
CA GLU A 53 10.70 -13.35 -22.41
C GLU A 53 10.19 -12.19 -23.26
N CYS A 54 9.69 -11.15 -22.59
CA CYS A 54 9.30 -9.92 -23.27
C CYS A 54 10.58 -9.23 -23.75
N GLU A 55 10.98 -9.49 -24.99
CA GLU A 55 11.97 -8.72 -25.74
C GLU A 55 11.39 -7.33 -26.07
N LYS A 56 11.19 -6.49 -25.05
CA LYS A 56 11.09 -5.05 -25.25
C LYS A 56 12.38 -4.46 -24.74
N GLU A 57 13.14 -3.88 -25.65
CA GLU A 57 14.23 -2.96 -25.33
C GLU A 57 13.68 -1.91 -24.35
N GLU A 58 14.04 -2.05 -23.08
CA GLU A 58 13.77 -1.05 -22.06
C GLU A 58 14.54 0.21 -22.46
N LYS A 59 13.88 1.10 -23.21
CA LYS A 59 14.34 2.47 -23.31
C LYS A 59 14.10 3.09 -21.95
N ASP A 60 15.12 3.01 -21.10
CA ASP A 60 15.24 3.65 -19.79
C ASP A 60 14.52 5.00 -19.79
N THR A 61 13.28 4.98 -19.32
CA THR A 61 12.53 6.21 -19.09
C THR A 61 12.44 6.36 -17.58
N SER A 62 13.45 7.07 -17.09
CA SER A 62 13.64 7.57 -15.74
C SER A 62 13.93 6.53 -14.66
N GLU A 63 15.19 6.49 -14.27
CA GLU A 63 15.65 6.35 -12.90
C GLU A 63 14.81 7.26 -11.97
N HIS A 64 13.65 6.79 -11.53
CA HIS A 64 12.98 7.26 -10.33
C HIS A 64 12.93 6.11 -9.33
N GLY A 65 14.07 5.45 -9.14
CA GLY A 65 14.34 4.85 -7.85
C GLY A 65 14.37 5.99 -6.84
N PHE A 66 13.37 6.04 -5.95
CA PHE A 66 13.45 6.93 -4.80
C PHE A 66 14.78 6.67 -4.11
N SER A 67 15.68 7.65 -4.16
CA SER A 67 16.99 7.57 -3.55
C SER A 67 16.83 7.06 -2.13
N ARG A 68 17.56 5.99 -1.79
CA ARG A 68 17.67 5.42 -0.44
C ARG A 68 18.49 6.36 0.46
N GLY A 69 18.18 7.65 0.42
CA GLY A 69 18.78 8.72 1.18
C GLY A 69 17.66 9.66 1.63
N ASP A 70 17.31 9.60 2.91
CA ASP A 70 16.37 10.48 3.60
C ASP A 70 14.96 10.64 2.99
N ALA A 71 14.42 9.59 2.37
CA ALA A 71 13.02 9.56 1.98
C ALA A 71 12.15 9.54 3.24
N ILE A 72 11.59 10.71 3.58
CA ILE A 72 10.47 10.86 4.50
C ILE A 72 9.39 9.89 4.02
N THR A 73 9.21 8.76 4.71
CA THR A 73 8.12 7.83 4.43
C THR A 73 6.82 8.61 4.55
N LYS A 74 6.16 8.81 3.41
CA LYS A 74 4.97 9.65 3.35
C LYS A 74 3.76 8.75 3.44
N TRP A 75 3.17 8.67 4.62
CA TRP A 75 1.87 8.07 4.81
C TRP A 75 0.82 8.91 4.07
N VAL A 76 0.22 8.34 3.03
CA VAL A 76 -0.83 9.01 2.25
C VAL A 76 -2.17 8.53 2.75
N LYS A 77 -2.97 9.47 3.27
CA LYS A 77 -4.33 9.20 3.75
C LYS A 77 -5.26 8.94 2.57
N VAL A 78 -6.05 7.87 2.66
CA VAL A 78 -7.06 7.47 1.68
C VAL A 78 -8.44 7.71 2.26
N HIS A 79 -9.32 8.31 1.47
CA HIS A 79 -10.73 8.43 1.84
C HIS A 79 -11.47 7.13 1.48
N GLU A 80 -12.27 6.61 2.40
CA GLU A 80 -12.89 5.28 2.27
C GLU A 80 -13.89 5.15 1.10
N THR A 81 -14.41 6.27 0.57
CA THR A 81 -15.33 6.26 -0.57
C THR A 81 -14.64 6.13 -1.92
N ARG A 82 -13.30 6.20 -1.96
CA ARG A 82 -12.54 6.09 -3.20
C ARG A 82 -12.54 4.65 -3.71
N LYS A 83 -12.57 4.51 -5.04
CA LYS A 83 -12.37 3.19 -5.66
C LYS A 83 -10.90 2.81 -5.53
N LEU A 84 -10.67 1.53 -5.28
CA LEU A 84 -9.32 0.96 -5.20
C LEU A 84 -8.51 1.25 -6.47
N LEU A 85 -9.13 1.11 -7.65
CA LEU A 85 -8.48 1.40 -8.94
C LEU A 85 -7.94 2.83 -9.01
N ASP A 86 -8.75 3.81 -8.59
CA ASP A 86 -8.37 5.22 -8.62
C ASP A 86 -7.20 5.52 -7.67
N VAL A 87 -7.05 4.75 -6.59
CA VAL A 87 -5.94 4.89 -5.64
C VAL A 87 -4.68 4.24 -6.18
N ILE A 88 -4.80 3.05 -6.79
CA ILE A 88 -3.66 2.32 -7.37
C ILE A 88 -3.06 3.07 -8.58
N GLN A 89 -3.88 3.84 -9.31
CA GLN A 89 -3.43 4.63 -10.46
C GLN A 89 -2.74 5.96 -10.07
N GLU A 90 -2.65 6.31 -8.79
CA GLU A 90 -2.04 7.58 -8.38
C GLU A 90 -0.54 7.61 -8.61
N PRO A 91 0.02 8.75 -9.08
CA PRO A 91 1.45 8.93 -9.16
C PRO A 91 2.05 8.85 -7.75
N GLY A 92 2.92 7.86 -7.53
CA GLY A 92 3.58 7.61 -6.24
C GLY A 92 2.97 6.50 -5.40
N PHE A 93 1.85 5.90 -5.83
CA PHE A 93 1.41 4.61 -5.29
C PHE A 93 2.33 3.52 -5.84
N ILE A 94 3.12 2.88 -4.97
CA ILE A 94 3.98 1.76 -5.36
C ILE A 94 3.16 0.48 -5.19
N ILE A 95 2.94 -0.22 -6.30
CA ILE A 95 2.34 -1.56 -6.27
C ILE A 95 3.44 -2.51 -5.77
N SER A 96 3.49 -2.71 -4.46
CA SER A 96 3.94 -4.00 -3.94
C SER A 96 3.09 -5.08 -4.59
N GLU A 97 3.65 -6.24 -4.92
CA GLU A 97 2.96 -7.37 -5.58
C GLU A 97 1.52 -7.61 -5.09
N ILE A 98 1.27 -7.31 -3.81
CA ILE A 98 -0.05 -7.19 -3.20
C ILE A 98 -0.23 -5.76 -2.66
N PRO A 99 -1.30 -5.01 -3.05
CA PRO A 99 -1.60 -3.70 -2.47
C PRO A 99 -1.82 -3.79 -0.96
N VAL A 100 -1.05 -2.99 -0.20
CA VAL A 100 -1.15 -2.95 1.27
C VAL A 100 -1.73 -1.61 1.71
N PHE A 101 -2.75 -1.68 2.56
CA PHE A 101 -3.31 -0.52 3.25
C PHE A 101 -3.23 -0.70 4.75
N TYR A 102 -3.01 0.40 5.45
CA TYR A 102 -2.91 0.47 6.90
C TYR A 102 -4.15 1.13 7.46
N VAL A 103 -4.78 0.45 8.42
CA VAL A 103 -5.90 0.98 9.19
C VAL A 103 -5.39 1.42 10.54
N VAL A 104 -5.54 2.69 10.87
CA VAL A 104 -5.05 3.27 12.12
C VAL A 104 -6.20 3.96 12.84
N SER A 105 -6.44 3.61 14.10
CA SER A 105 -7.42 4.33 14.93
C SER A 105 -6.84 5.63 15.46
N LYS A 106 -7.57 6.74 15.30
CA LYS A 106 -7.27 8.06 15.89
C LYS A 106 -7.28 8.04 17.42
N ARG A 107 -8.01 7.11 18.03
CA ARG A 107 -8.11 6.98 19.50
C ARG A 107 -6.96 6.20 20.11
N SER A 108 -6.25 5.42 19.30
CA SER A 108 -5.10 4.67 19.78
C SER A 108 -3.94 5.60 20.13
N SER A 109 -3.26 5.33 21.25
CA SER A 109 -1.99 5.99 21.60
C SER A 109 -0.89 5.82 20.54
N PHE A 110 -1.04 4.85 19.64
CA PHE A 110 -0.17 4.64 18.50
C PHE A 110 -0.31 5.73 17.42
N TYR A 111 -1.48 6.35 17.29
CA TYR A 111 -1.77 7.30 16.21
C TYR A 111 -0.74 8.44 16.13
N GLU A 112 -0.39 9.03 17.27
CA GLU A 112 0.60 10.10 17.34
C GLU A 112 2.01 9.65 16.89
N LYS A 113 2.39 8.41 17.22
CA LYS A 113 3.67 7.83 16.78
C LYS A 113 3.68 7.58 15.27
N PHE A 114 2.55 7.10 14.73
CA PHE A 114 2.35 6.87 13.31
C PHE A 114 2.41 8.18 12.53
N LYS A 115 1.63 9.20 12.93
CA LYS A 115 1.60 10.52 12.29
C LYS A 115 2.92 11.27 12.35
N ALA A 116 3.72 11.04 13.39
CA ALA A 116 5.06 11.60 13.50
C ALA A 116 6.08 10.97 12.53
N GLY A 117 5.70 9.96 11.74
CA GLY A 117 6.61 9.24 10.83
C GLY A 117 7.68 8.42 11.56
N LYS A 118 7.49 8.17 12.87
CA LYS A 118 8.44 7.45 13.73
C LYS A 118 8.23 5.94 13.74
N TRP A 119 7.21 5.46 13.04
CA TRP A 119 6.93 4.05 12.89
C TRP A 119 7.40 3.55 11.52
N ARG A 120 8.03 2.37 11.53
CA ARG A 120 8.45 1.61 10.34
C ARG A 120 7.97 0.17 10.51
N LEU A 121 7.81 -0.52 9.38
CA LEU A 121 7.46 -1.93 9.38
C LEU A 121 8.54 -2.75 10.12
N PRO A 122 8.15 -3.79 10.87
CA PRO A 122 9.07 -4.74 11.50
C PRO A 122 9.98 -5.45 10.50
#